data_AF-A0A0S2LZ77-F1
#
_entry.id   AF-A0A0S2LZ77-F1
#
_cell.length_a   1.000
_cell.length_b   1.000
_cell.length_c   1.000
_cell.angle_alpha   90.00
_cell.angle_beta   90.00
_cell.angle_gamma   90.00
#
_symmetry.space_group_name_H-M   'P 1'
#
loop_
_entity.id
_entity.type
_entity.pdbx_description
1 polymer ?
#
loop_
_entity_poly.entity_id
_entity_poly.type
_entity_poly.pdbx_seq_one_letter_code
_entity_poly.pdbx_strand_id
1 'polypeptide(L)' 'MSQLPAVYEAYLQGKDENFIATVLPVLQQSVAEKDHGVRIVLNPHVLQAHTDPAIPFGEIVEGPD' A
#
# COMPACT_ATOMS: atom_id res chain seq x y z
N MET A 1 -9.11 -5.08 15.77
CA MET A 1 -7.79 -4.44 15.61
C MET A 1 -7.08 -5.15 14.48
N SER A 2 -7.24 -4.68 13.25
CA SER A 2 -6.58 -5.29 12.09
C SER A 2 -5.13 -4.85 12.10
N GLN A 3 -4.27 -5.66 12.71
CA GLN A 3 -2.83 -5.42 12.67
C GLN A 3 -2.39 -5.52 11.21
N LEU A 4 -1.71 -4.49 10.71
CA LEU A 4 -1.09 -4.53 9.39
C LEU A 4 -0.12 -5.72 9.37
N PRO A 5 -0.05 -6.47 8.26
CA PRO A 5 0.96 -7.52 8.14
C PRO A 5 2.36 -6.90 8.21
N ALA A 6 3.31 -7.67 8.75
CA ALA A 6 4.69 -7.21 8.95
C ALA A 6 5.34 -6.65 7.67
N VAL A 7 4.91 -7.12 6.50
CA VAL A 7 5.35 -6.62 5.19
C VAL A 7 4.96 -5.15 5.00
N TYR A 8 3.73 -4.77 5.36
CA TYR A 8 3.24 -3.41 5.22
C TYR A 8 3.89 -2.49 6.25
N GLU A 9 4.08 -2.94 7.48
CA GLU A 9 4.81 -2.17 8.50
C GLU A 9 6.27 -1.92 8.11
N ALA A 10 6.95 -2.95 7.59
CA ALA A 10 8.32 -2.83 7.09
C ALA A 10 8.42 -1.91 5.87
N TYR A 11 7.38 -1.87 5.04
CA TYR A 11 7.32 -0.96 3.89
C TYR A 11 7.11 0.50 4.30
N LEU A 12 6.33 0.75 5.35
CA LEU A 12 6.09 2.10 5.88
C LEU A 12 7.29 2.62 6.70
N GLN A 13 8.16 1.74 7.20
CA GLN A 13 9.40 2.11 7.89
C GLN A 13 10.32 2.92 6.96
N GLY A 14 10.51 4.20 7.30
CA GLY A 14 11.38 5.11 6.55
C GLY A 14 10.69 5.88 5.42
N LYS A 15 9.36 5.76 5.27
CA LYS A 15 8.57 6.60 4.36
C LYS A 15 8.10 7.87 5.07
N ASP A 16 7.83 8.92 4.28
CA ASP A 16 7.30 10.18 4.79
C ASP A 16 5.90 10.03 5.41
N GLU A 17 5.59 10.82 6.45
CA GLU A 17 4.28 10.80 7.10
C GLU A 17 3.13 11.07 6.13
N ASN A 18 3.33 11.95 5.15
CA ASN A 18 2.34 12.28 4.13
C ASN A 18 2.12 11.10 3.15
N PHE A 19 3.20 10.38 2.86
CA PHE A 19 3.13 9.15 2.08
C PHE A 19 2.34 8.10 2.85
N ILE A 20 2.74 7.85 4.11
CA ILE A 20 2.07 6.90 5.02
C ILE A 20 0.59 7.22 5.11
N ALA A 21 0.19 8.47 5.37
CA ALA A 21 -1.21 8.88 5.47
C ALA A 21 -2.02 8.58 4.20
N THR A 22 -1.38 8.59 3.03
CA THR A 22 -2.01 8.29 1.73
C THR A 22 -2.15 6.77 1.49
N VAL A 23 -1.12 5.98 1.76
CA VAL A 23 -1.15 4.51 1.57
C VAL A 23 -1.84 3.75 2.70
N LEU A 24 -1.79 4.25 3.93
CA LEU A 24 -2.37 3.60 5.12
C LEU A 24 -3.84 3.16 4.92
N PRO A 25 -4.77 3.99 4.41
CA PRO A 25 -6.15 3.55 4.17
C PRO A 25 -6.24 2.43 3.14
N VAL A 26 -5.38 2.44 2.12
CA VAL A 26 -5.35 1.41 1.06
C VAL A 26 -4.79 0.09 1.58
N LEU A 27 -3.72 0.15 2.38
CA LEU A 27 -3.16 -1.03 3.06
C LEU A 27 -4.20 -1.63 4.00
N GLN A 28 -4.93 -0.82 4.77
CA GLN A 28 -6.03 -1.30 5.62
C GLN A 28 -7.16 -1.93 4.80
N GLN A 29 -7.52 -1.35 3.65
CA GLN A 29 -8.50 -1.93 2.74
C GLN A 29 -8.03 -3.29 2.21
N SER A 30 -6.79 -3.38 1.71
CA SER A 30 -6.17 -4.64 1.28
C SER A 30 -6.21 -5.71 2.38
N VAL A 31 -5.91 -5.35 3.65
CA VAL A 31 -5.99 -6.27 4.80
C VAL A 31 -7.42 -6.63 5.18
N ALA A 32 -8.38 -5.73 4.97
CA ALA A 32 -9.78 -6.01 5.23
C ALA A 32 -10.33 -7.01 4.20
N GLU A 33 -9.95 -6.86 2.93
CA GLU A 33 -10.37 -7.75 1.85
C GLU A 33 -9.58 -9.07 1.85
N LYS A 34 -8.30 -9.03 2.23
CA LYS A 34 -7.36 -10.17 2.22
C LYS A 34 -7.26 -10.90 0.88
N ASP A 35 -7.63 -10.22 -0.20
CA ASP A 35 -7.72 -10.81 -1.54
C ASP A 35 -6.68 -10.19 -2.49
N HIS A 36 -6.50 -8.87 -2.40
CA HIS A 36 -5.68 -8.09 -3.33
C HIS A 36 -4.51 -7.41 -2.64
N GLY A 37 -3.37 -7.33 -3.33
CA GLY A 37 -2.19 -6.56 -2.90
C GLY A 37 -2.36 -5.06 -3.13
N VAL A 38 -1.30 -4.30 -2.89
CA VAL A 38 -1.33 -2.84 -3.03
C VAL A 38 -0.38 -2.37 -4.12
N ARG A 39 -0.90 -1.57 -5.05
CA ARG A 39 -0.11 -0.89 -6.05
C ARG A 39 0.05 0.58 -5.69
N ILE A 40 1.29 1.03 -5.77
CA ILE A 40 1.68 2.40 -5.45
C ILE A 40 2.26 3.03 -6.70
N VAL A 41 1.58 4.07 -7.16
CA VAL A 41 2.00 4.85 -8.32
C VAL A 41 2.63 6.14 -7.81
N LEU A 42 3.94 6.25 -8.04
CA LEU A 42 4.72 7.44 -7.73
C LEU A 42 5.00 8.22 -9.02
N ASN A 43 4.30 9.33 -9.20
CA ASN A 43 4.59 10.31 -10.23
C ASN A 43 5.25 11.54 -9.59
N PRO A 44 6.04 12.33 -10.34
CA PRO A 44 6.73 13.51 -9.82
C PRO A 44 5.83 14.56 -9.16
N HIS A 45 4.51 14.54 -9.42
CA HIS A 45 3.53 15.43 -8.79
C HIS A 45 2.37 14.71 -8.09
N VAL A 46 2.30 13.38 -8.15
CA VAL A 46 1.14 12.64 -7.66
C VAL A 46 1.62 11.35 -6.99
N LEU A 47 1.13 11.14 -5.78
CA LEU A 47 1.21 9.85 -5.09
C LEU A 47 -0.18 9.23 -5.10
N GLN A 48 -0.31 8.03 -5.67
CA GLN A 48 -1.55 7.26 -5.62
C GLN A 48 -1.28 5.87 -5.07
N ALA A 49 -2.23 5.37 -4.30
CA ALA A 49 -2.25 4.00 -3.85
C ALA A 49 -3.63 3.42 -4.12
N HIS A 50 -3.68 2.17 -4.57
CA HIS A 50 -4.93 1.43 -4.75
C HIS A 50 -4.67 -0.06 -4.56
N THR A 51 -5.72 -0.82 -4.24
CA THR A 51 -5.66 -2.27 -4.27
C THR A 51 -5.69 -2.74 -5.71
N ASP A 52 -4.79 -3.66 -6.07
CA ASP A 52 -4.70 -4.18 -7.44
C ASP A 52 -4.96 -5.69 -7.40
N PRO A 53 -5.97 -6.20 -8.13
CA PRO A 53 -6.30 -7.62 -8.12
C PRO A 53 -5.31 -8.49 -8.88
N ALA A 54 -4.41 -7.91 -9.68
CA ALA A 54 -3.30 -8.63 -10.30
C ALA A 54 -2.16 -8.89 -9.32
N ILE A 55 -2.13 -8.18 -8.18
CA ILE A 55 -1.13 -8.33 -7.13
C ILE A 55 -1.71 -9.23 -6.03
N PRO A 56 -0.99 -10.28 -5.61
CA PRO A 56 -1.43 -11.12 -4.49
C PRO A 56 -1.44 -10.32 -3.18
N PHE A 57 -2.40 -10.64 -2.30
CA PHE A 57 -2.44 -10.06 -0.96
C PHE A 57 -1.10 -10.24 -0.21
N GLY A 58 -0.64 -9.16 0.42
CA GLY A 58 0.64 -9.13 1.14
C GLY A 58 1.84 -8.72 0.27
N GLU A 59 1.61 -8.37 -0.99
CA GLU A 59 2.63 -7.80 -1.88
C GLU A 59 2.35 -6.32 -2.16
N ILE A 60 3.42 -5.55 -2.27
CA ILE A 60 3.38 -4.12 -2.60
C ILE A 60 4.24 -3.91 -3.84
N VAL A 61 3.64 -3.36 -4.88
CA VAL A 61 4.36 -3.02 -6.12
C VAL A 61 4.40 -1.50 -6.27
N GLU A 62 5.60 -0.96 -6.31
CA GLU A 62 5.87 0.44 -6.63
C GLU A 62 6.26 0.54 -8.11
N GLY A 63 5.60 1.41 -8.87
CA GLY A 63 5.98 1.65 -10.26
C GLY A 63 5.35 2.91 -10.85
N PRO A 64 5.92 3.43 -11.95
CA PRO A 64 5.18 4.36 -12.79
C PRO A 64 3.98 3.64 -13.42
N ASP A 65 2.90 4.39 -13.67
CA ASP A 65 1.76 3.93 -14.47
C ASP A 65 2.21 3.43 -15.85
#